data_AF-A0A822GJ28-F1
#
_entry.id   AF-A0A822GJ28-F1
#
_cell.length_a   1.000
_cell.length_b   1.000
_cell.length_c   1.000
_cell.angle_alpha   90.00
_cell.angle_beta   90.00
_cell.angle_gamma   90.00
#
_symmetry.space_group_name_H-M   'P 1'
#
loop_
_entity.id
_entity.type
_entity.pdbx_description
1 polymer ?
#
loop_
_entity_poly.entity_id
_entity_poly.type
_entity_poly.pdbx_seq_one_letter_code
_entity_poly.pdbx_strand_id
1 'polypeptide(L)'
;MSSCPKELERNGPTFGMSFTAEQGEKLFQRYLNKKVSWFESGEGGLNNLIFFVECENDPDKYVLKIGGRSCPKIKTESEVAAINIVHKYTQIPLPKVVAYSSDNKNEFEVEWIVMTRSNGKPLRSSSKTNDIWPNLSIDQQKSIINELVEYVAQFHNSIPRSNQIGNYKINGEIGSDISKMGPWNNYKDFCWSIDKFGQISFVFDELLNGFPLERVITIHSTSNSFL
;
A
#
# COMPACT_ATOMS: atom_id res chain seq x y z
N MET A 1 -17.59 -29.37 -8.16
CA MET A 1 -16.38 -28.83 -7.48
C MET A 1 -15.31 -28.70 -8.54
N SER A 2 -15.07 -27.50 -9.07
CA SER A 2 -14.01 -27.29 -10.07
C SER A 2 -12.67 -27.26 -9.34
N SER A 3 -11.74 -28.12 -9.75
CA SER A 3 -10.38 -28.17 -9.22
C SER A 3 -9.65 -26.84 -9.45
N CYS A 4 -8.85 -26.42 -8.46
CA CYS A 4 -7.94 -25.28 -8.56
C CYS A 4 -7.06 -25.42 -9.84
N PRO A 5 -6.92 -24.36 -10.67
CA PRO A 5 -6.06 -24.40 -11.84
C PRO A 5 -4.61 -24.73 -11.43
N LYS A 6 -4.01 -25.73 -12.08
CA LYS A 6 -2.67 -26.23 -11.73
C LYS A 6 -1.55 -25.24 -12.06
N GLU A 7 -1.74 -24.37 -13.05
CA GLU A 7 -0.79 -23.33 -13.43
C GLU A 7 -1.56 -22.06 -13.80
N LEU A 8 -1.15 -20.93 -13.22
CA LEU A 8 -1.71 -19.61 -13.51
C LEU A 8 -0.79 -18.98 -14.56
N GLU A 9 -1.15 -19.12 -15.84
CA GLU A 9 -0.46 -18.40 -16.92
C GLU A 9 -0.66 -16.90 -16.71
N ARG A 10 0.42 -16.20 -16.32
CA ARG A 10 0.43 -14.74 -16.25
C ARG A 10 1.68 -14.19 -16.92
N ASN A 11 1.48 -13.20 -17.78
CA ASN A 11 2.54 -12.35 -18.31
C ASN A 11 3.03 -11.39 -17.21
N GLY A 12 4.02 -11.83 -16.44
CA GLY A 12 4.80 -11.01 -15.49
C GLY A 12 5.49 -11.89 -14.44
N PRO A 13 6.76 -11.64 -14.05
CA PRO A 13 7.50 -10.37 -14.04
C PRO A 13 8.56 -10.26 -15.14
N THR A 14 9.21 -9.10 -15.28
CA THR A 14 10.34 -8.89 -16.21
C THR A 14 11.49 -9.91 -16.01
N PHE A 15 11.58 -10.58 -14.85
CA PHE A 15 12.50 -11.71 -14.62
C PHE A 15 12.00 -12.75 -13.60
N GLY A 16 11.74 -13.98 -14.06
CA GLY A 16 12.08 -15.24 -13.36
C GLY A 16 11.48 -15.56 -11.99
N MET A 17 10.25 -15.13 -11.68
CA MET A 17 9.56 -15.54 -10.45
C MET A 17 8.30 -16.32 -10.76
N SER A 18 8.17 -17.48 -10.14
CA SER A 18 6.98 -18.32 -10.15
C SER A 18 6.56 -18.59 -8.71
N PHE A 19 5.25 -18.66 -8.48
CA PHE A 19 4.68 -19.09 -7.21
C PHE A 19 3.34 -19.79 -7.52
N THR A 20 3.18 -21.02 -7.06
CA THR A 20 2.03 -21.85 -7.43
C THR A 20 0.93 -21.82 -6.39
N ALA A 21 -0.29 -22.20 -6.79
CA ALA A 21 -1.40 -22.35 -5.84
C ALA A 21 -1.08 -23.38 -4.74
N GLU A 22 -0.43 -24.50 -5.08
CA GLU A 22 0.01 -25.51 -4.11
C GLU A 22 0.98 -24.94 -3.05
N GLN A 23 1.91 -24.08 -3.47
CA GLN A 23 2.79 -23.37 -2.53
C GLN A 23 1.99 -22.42 -1.63
N GLY A 24 1.00 -21.72 -2.19
CA GLY A 24 0.05 -20.90 -1.44
C GLY A 24 -0.73 -21.71 -0.39
N GLU A 25 -1.26 -22.87 -0.76
CA GLU A 25 -1.98 -23.77 0.16
C GLU A 25 -1.09 -24.23 1.31
N LYS A 26 0.14 -24.66 1.00
CA LYS A 26 1.13 -25.06 2.04
C LYS A 26 1.49 -23.89 2.96
N LEU A 27 1.62 -22.68 2.41
CA LEU A 27 1.91 -21.47 3.18
C LEU A 27 0.77 -21.17 4.16
N PHE A 28 -0.48 -21.14 3.69
CA PHE A 28 -1.65 -20.88 4.55
C PHE A 28 -1.83 -21.96 5.62
N GLN A 29 -1.64 -23.23 5.26
CA GLN A 29 -1.71 -24.31 6.23
C GLN A 29 -0.61 -24.20 7.29
N ARG A 30 0.60 -23.82 6.90
CA ARG A 30 1.75 -23.77 7.82
C ARG A 30 1.73 -22.55 8.74
N TYR A 31 1.49 -21.37 8.18
CA TYR A 31 1.65 -20.11 8.92
C TYR A 31 0.35 -19.62 9.55
N LEU A 32 -0.79 -19.99 9.01
CA LEU A 32 -2.10 -19.56 9.51
C LEU A 32 -2.94 -20.72 10.06
N ASN A 33 -2.49 -21.98 9.89
CA ASN A 33 -3.29 -23.18 10.19
C ASN A 33 -4.68 -23.15 9.50
N LYS A 34 -4.71 -22.65 8.26
CA LYS A 34 -5.93 -22.50 7.45
C LYS A 34 -5.84 -23.33 6.19
N LYS A 35 -6.95 -23.97 5.83
CA LYS A 35 -7.11 -24.69 4.57
C LYS A 35 -7.73 -23.77 3.53
N VAL A 36 -7.06 -23.61 2.39
CA VAL A 36 -7.53 -22.77 1.29
C VAL A 36 -8.69 -23.45 0.57
N SER A 37 -9.77 -22.70 0.33
CA SER A 37 -10.93 -23.14 -0.44
C SER A 37 -10.95 -22.53 -1.85
N TRP A 38 -10.34 -21.35 -2.02
CA TRP A 38 -10.26 -20.65 -3.29
C TRP A 38 -8.98 -19.81 -3.37
N PHE A 39 -8.36 -19.81 -4.55
CA PHE A 39 -7.08 -19.16 -4.82
C PHE A 39 -7.06 -18.62 -6.24
N GLU A 40 -6.81 -17.33 -6.41
CA GLU A 40 -6.81 -16.66 -7.72
C GLU A 40 -5.61 -15.70 -7.83
N SER A 41 -4.97 -15.66 -9.00
CA SER A 41 -3.95 -14.65 -9.31
C SER A 41 -4.62 -13.32 -9.68
N GLY A 42 -4.22 -12.24 -9.02
CA GLY A 42 -4.64 -10.90 -9.38
C GLY A 42 -3.94 -10.40 -10.65
N GLU A 43 -4.66 -9.60 -11.44
CA GLU A 43 -4.10 -8.88 -12.59
C GLU A 43 -3.39 -7.61 -12.10
N GLY A 44 -2.08 -7.66 -11.85
CA GLY A 44 -1.32 -6.44 -11.53
C GLY A 44 -0.07 -6.63 -10.67
N GLY A 45 0.77 -5.59 -10.65
CA GLY A 45 2.04 -5.56 -9.94
C GLY A 45 3.25 -5.64 -10.87
N LEU A 46 4.04 -4.57 -10.94
CA LEU A 46 5.28 -4.53 -11.72
C LEU A 46 6.36 -5.45 -11.14
N ASN A 47 6.45 -5.48 -9.81
CA ASN A 47 7.53 -6.13 -9.08
C ASN A 47 7.05 -7.20 -8.10
N ASN A 48 5.74 -7.48 -8.00
CA ASN A 48 5.20 -8.41 -7.00
C ASN A 48 4.10 -9.25 -7.63
N LEU A 49 3.98 -10.52 -7.20
CA LEU A 49 2.81 -11.35 -7.52
C LEU A 49 1.75 -11.12 -6.44
N ILE A 50 0.49 -11.06 -6.84
CA ILE A 50 -0.65 -10.84 -5.94
C ILE A 50 -1.64 -11.97 -6.15
N PHE A 51 -2.10 -12.57 -5.07
CA PHE A 51 -3.09 -13.62 -5.08
C PHE A 51 -4.22 -13.26 -4.10
N PHE A 52 -5.45 -13.59 -4.48
CA PHE A 52 -6.62 -13.53 -3.61
C PHE A 52 -6.89 -14.93 -3.08
N VAL A 53 -7.12 -15.04 -1.77
CA VAL A 53 -7.25 -16.33 -1.08
C VAL A 53 -8.46 -16.30 -0.15
N GLU A 54 -9.27 -17.36 -0.22
CA GLU A 54 -10.34 -17.64 0.73
C GLU A 54 -10.05 -18.99 1.38
N CYS A 55 -10.44 -19.14 2.66
CA CYS A 55 -10.19 -20.33 3.46
C CYS A 55 -11.50 -21.02 3.86
N GLU A 56 -11.44 -22.33 4.09
CA GLU A 56 -12.58 -23.10 4.59
C GLU A 56 -12.99 -22.62 5.98
N ASN A 57 -14.30 -22.42 6.17
CA ASN A 57 -14.91 -22.00 7.45
C ASN A 57 -14.32 -20.70 8.02
N ASP A 58 -13.83 -19.83 7.14
CA ASP A 58 -13.24 -18.56 7.52
C ASP A 58 -14.05 -17.39 6.94
N PRO A 59 -14.59 -16.49 7.78
CA PRO A 59 -15.29 -15.31 7.28
C PRO A 59 -14.33 -14.29 6.64
N ASP A 60 -13.04 -14.32 6.99
CA ASP A 60 -12.07 -13.39 6.46
C ASP A 60 -11.55 -13.81 5.09
N LYS A 61 -11.28 -12.82 4.24
CA LYS A 61 -10.63 -12.98 2.95
C LYS A 61 -9.22 -12.44 3.01
N TYR A 62 -8.32 -13.00 2.22
CA TYR A 62 -6.91 -12.64 2.25
C TYR A 62 -6.37 -12.21 0.89
N VAL A 63 -5.31 -11.42 0.96
CA VAL A 63 -4.41 -11.12 -0.14
C VAL A 63 -3.04 -11.69 0.24
N LEU A 64 -2.51 -12.57 -0.61
CA LEU A 64 -1.13 -13.04 -0.54
C LEU A 64 -0.32 -12.26 -1.56
N LYS A 65 0.67 -11.53 -1.08
CA LYS A 65 1.63 -10.80 -1.91
C LYS A 65 2.98 -11.51 -1.85
N ILE A 66 3.53 -11.86 -3.01
CA ILE A 66 4.90 -12.34 -3.14
C ILE A 66 5.78 -11.17 -3.56
N GLY A 67 6.76 -10.86 -2.72
CA GLY A 67 7.72 -9.79 -2.94
C GLY A 67 8.68 -10.17 -4.06
N GLY A 68 8.86 -9.28 -5.04
CA GLY A 68 9.90 -9.46 -6.04
C GLY A 68 11.35 -9.49 -5.53
N ARG A 69 12.29 -9.76 -6.43
CA ARG A 69 13.72 -9.85 -6.05
C ARG A 69 14.46 -8.52 -5.95
N SER A 70 13.82 -7.41 -6.35
CA SER A 70 14.39 -6.07 -6.20
C SER A 70 14.33 -5.62 -4.74
N CYS A 71 15.49 -5.27 -4.17
CA CYS A 71 15.65 -4.85 -2.77
C CYS A 71 15.07 -5.83 -1.74
N PRO A 72 15.63 -7.05 -1.62
CA PRO A 72 15.13 -8.04 -0.68
C PRO A 72 15.19 -7.52 0.75
N LYS A 73 14.31 -8.05 1.58
CA LYS A 73 14.05 -7.72 2.98
C LYS A 73 13.47 -6.32 3.20
N ILE A 74 14.13 -5.30 2.68
CA ILE A 74 13.83 -3.89 2.95
C ILE A 74 12.39 -3.58 2.54
N LYS A 75 11.97 -3.86 1.30
CA LYS A 75 10.64 -3.47 0.85
C LYS A 75 9.51 -4.15 1.62
N THR A 76 9.70 -5.42 1.98
CA THR A 76 8.70 -6.23 2.67
C THR A 76 8.56 -5.72 4.10
N GLU A 77 9.67 -5.49 4.79
CA GLU A 77 9.66 -4.89 6.13
C GLU A 77 9.10 -3.46 6.11
N SER A 78 9.41 -2.68 5.07
CA SER A 78 8.92 -1.30 4.94
C SER A 78 7.42 -1.22 4.78
N GLU A 79 6.85 -2.11 3.98
CA GLU A 79 5.41 -2.17 3.77
C GLU A 79 4.68 -2.63 5.02
N VAL A 80 5.18 -3.69 5.69
CA VAL A 80 4.61 -4.16 6.96
C VAL A 80 4.70 -3.08 8.04
N ALA A 81 5.86 -2.42 8.16
CA ALA A 81 6.05 -1.34 9.11
C ALA A 81 5.11 -0.16 8.85
N ALA A 82 4.99 0.27 7.59
CA ALA A 82 4.10 1.35 7.22
C ALA A 82 2.63 1.03 7.56
N ILE A 83 2.14 -0.16 7.20
CA ILE A 83 0.77 -0.59 7.53
C ILE A 83 0.55 -0.56 9.05
N ASN A 84 1.48 -1.13 9.82
CA ASN A 84 1.37 -1.19 11.28
C ASN A 84 1.41 0.21 11.94
N ILE A 85 2.24 1.12 11.44
CA ILE A 85 2.31 2.51 11.93
C ILE A 85 0.99 3.23 11.66
N VAL A 86 0.44 3.11 10.45
CA VAL A 86 -0.82 3.77 10.11
C VAL A 86 -1.97 3.21 10.95
N HIS A 87 -2.07 1.89 11.12
CA HIS A 87 -3.05 1.26 12.03
C HIS A 87 -2.89 1.73 13.48
N LYS A 88 -1.66 1.95 13.95
CA LYS A 88 -1.40 2.36 15.33
C LYS A 88 -1.83 3.79 15.61
N TYR A 89 -1.67 4.69 14.64
CA TYR A 89 -1.84 6.13 14.86
C TYR A 89 -3.05 6.74 14.17
N THR A 90 -3.79 6.00 13.34
CA THR A 90 -4.92 6.53 12.58
C THR A 90 -6.11 5.57 12.59
N GLN A 91 -7.28 6.06 12.18
CA GLN A 91 -8.48 5.26 12.00
C GLN A 91 -8.72 4.88 10.53
N ILE A 92 -7.68 5.00 9.69
CA ILE A 92 -7.77 4.74 8.25
C ILE A 92 -8.02 3.24 8.02
N PRO A 93 -9.05 2.87 7.23
CA PRO A 93 -9.38 1.47 6.99
C PRO A 93 -8.37 0.82 6.04
N LEU A 94 -7.29 0.27 6.60
CA LEU A 94 -6.27 -0.45 5.87
C LEU A 94 -6.37 -1.98 6.04
N PRO A 95 -5.86 -2.76 5.07
CA PRO A 95 -5.53 -4.17 5.28
C PRO A 95 -4.73 -4.37 6.57
N LYS A 96 -5.00 -5.47 7.29
CA LYS A 96 -4.20 -5.88 8.45
C LYS A 96 -3.20 -6.93 8.01
N VAL A 97 -1.94 -6.77 8.38
CA VAL A 97 -0.92 -7.80 8.18
C VAL A 97 -1.22 -8.96 9.11
N VAL A 98 -1.41 -10.16 8.55
CA VAL A 98 -1.72 -11.39 9.29
C VAL A 98 -0.44 -12.16 9.55
N ALA A 99 0.40 -12.30 8.53
CA ALA A 99 1.71 -12.93 8.61
C ALA A 99 2.58 -12.42 7.47
N TYR A 100 3.90 -12.49 7.62
CA TYR A 100 4.83 -12.16 6.55
C TYR A 100 6.18 -12.88 6.74
N SER A 101 6.97 -12.96 5.68
CA SER A 101 8.39 -13.28 5.74
C SER A 101 9.18 -12.36 4.83
N SER A 102 10.14 -11.66 5.41
CA SER A 102 11.11 -10.82 4.68
C SER A 102 12.41 -11.56 4.35
N ASP A 103 12.55 -12.82 4.77
CA ASP A 103 13.70 -13.66 4.47
C ASP A 103 13.39 -14.60 3.30
N ASN A 104 14.12 -14.46 2.19
CA ASN A 104 13.96 -15.31 1.01
C ASN A 104 14.63 -16.69 1.15
N LYS A 105 15.24 -17.02 2.29
CA LYS A 105 15.77 -18.35 2.60
C LYS A 105 14.75 -19.29 3.25
N ASN A 106 13.49 -18.88 3.31
CA ASN A 106 12.39 -19.73 3.78
C ASN A 106 12.10 -20.87 2.78
N GLU A 107 11.26 -21.81 3.19
CA GLU A 107 10.89 -23.02 2.43
C GLU A 107 10.22 -22.76 1.07
N PHE A 108 9.79 -21.52 0.81
CA PHE A 108 9.21 -21.10 -0.46
C PHE A 108 10.17 -20.26 -1.30
N GLU A 109 11.38 -19.97 -0.79
CA GLU A 109 12.44 -19.22 -1.46
C GLU A 109 12.03 -17.81 -1.95
N VAL A 110 10.99 -17.23 -1.35
CA VAL A 110 10.42 -15.93 -1.71
C VAL A 110 10.04 -15.13 -0.49
N GLU A 111 10.07 -13.80 -0.61
CA GLU A 111 9.45 -12.92 0.38
C GLU A 111 7.94 -12.88 0.19
N TRP A 112 7.18 -12.78 1.28
CA TRP A 112 5.73 -12.75 1.18
C TRP A 112 5.08 -11.98 2.32
N ILE A 113 3.87 -11.49 2.06
CA ILE A 113 2.98 -10.86 3.04
C ILE A 113 1.58 -11.43 2.83
N VAL A 114 0.97 -11.95 3.90
CA VAL A 114 -0.45 -12.27 3.97
C VAL A 114 -1.16 -11.17 4.74
N MET A 115 -2.16 -10.56 4.12
CA MET A 115 -2.96 -9.49 4.71
C MET A 115 -4.46 -9.72 4.50
N THR A 116 -5.29 -9.12 5.33
CA THR A 116 -6.75 -9.14 5.12
C THR A 116 -7.11 -8.41 3.82
N ARG A 117 -8.11 -8.90 3.10
CA ARG A 117 -8.60 -8.26 1.89
C ARG A 117 -9.58 -7.15 2.26
N SER A 118 -9.32 -5.92 1.82
CA SER A 118 -10.28 -4.83 1.96
C SER A 118 -11.51 -5.09 1.08
N ASN A 119 -12.69 -4.88 1.65
CA ASN A 119 -13.94 -4.92 0.91
C ASN A 119 -14.11 -3.63 0.12
N GLY A 120 -14.38 -3.73 -1.18
CA GLY A 120 -14.65 -2.57 -2.00
C GLY A 120 -14.33 -2.78 -3.48
N LYS A 121 -14.61 -1.76 -4.27
CA LYS A 121 -14.21 -1.66 -5.68
C LYS A 121 -13.26 -0.48 -5.84
N PRO A 122 -12.20 -0.59 -6.66
CA PRO A 122 -11.37 0.55 -7.01
C PRO A 122 -12.23 1.68 -7.57
N LEU A 123 -12.01 2.92 -7.11
CA LEU A 123 -12.71 4.10 -7.65
C LEU A 123 -12.42 4.29 -9.14
N ARG A 124 -11.17 4.04 -9.53
CA ARG A 124 -10.73 3.93 -10.92
C ARG A 124 -10.20 2.54 -11.20
N SER A 125 -10.46 2.04 -12.41
CA SER A 125 -9.97 0.76 -12.90
C SER A 125 -9.28 0.95 -14.25
N SER A 126 -8.37 0.03 -14.60
CA SER A 126 -7.76 -0.04 -15.94
C SER A 126 -8.79 -0.36 -17.02
N SER A 127 -9.90 -1.02 -16.65
CA SER A 127 -11.05 -1.19 -17.53
C SER A 127 -12.02 -0.03 -17.36
N LYS A 128 -12.33 0.66 -18.48
CA LYS A 128 -13.37 1.71 -18.53
C LYS A 128 -14.74 1.23 -18.05
N THR A 129 -15.03 -0.07 -18.16
CA THR A 129 -16.31 -0.64 -17.72
C THR A 129 -16.37 -0.89 -16.21
N ASN A 130 -15.22 -0.96 -15.54
CA ASN A 130 -15.10 -1.15 -14.10
C ASN A 130 -14.69 0.14 -13.36
N ASP A 131 -14.52 1.26 -14.08
CA ASP A 131 -14.30 2.58 -13.51
C ASP A 131 -15.62 3.12 -12.97
N ILE A 132 -15.72 3.25 -11.64
CA ILE A 132 -16.96 3.68 -11.00
C ILE A 132 -17.04 5.19 -10.86
N TRP A 133 -15.90 5.89 -10.83
CA TRP A 133 -15.83 7.33 -10.56
C TRP A 133 -16.71 8.18 -11.50
N PRO A 134 -16.70 7.98 -12.83
CA PRO A 134 -17.54 8.75 -13.75
C PRO A 134 -19.04 8.53 -13.55
N ASN A 135 -19.43 7.42 -12.93
CA ASN A 135 -20.82 7.03 -12.72
C ASN A 135 -21.37 7.48 -11.35
N LEU A 136 -20.53 8.06 -10.49
CA LEU A 136 -20.94 8.60 -9.20
C LEU A 136 -21.61 9.97 -9.36
N SER A 137 -22.61 10.24 -8.53
CA SER A 137 -23.18 11.59 -8.44
C SER A 137 -22.16 12.57 -7.86
N ILE A 138 -22.37 13.87 -8.10
CA ILE A 138 -21.52 14.94 -7.54
C ILE A 138 -21.45 14.84 -6.01
N ASP A 139 -22.56 14.54 -5.35
CA ASP A 139 -22.60 14.43 -3.89
C ASP A 139 -21.83 13.20 -3.38
N GLN A 140 -21.87 12.07 -4.10
CA GLN A 140 -21.05 10.90 -3.80
C GLN A 140 -19.55 11.20 -3.96
N GLN A 141 -19.17 11.88 -5.06
CA GLN A 141 -17.79 12.30 -5.28
C GLN A 141 -17.30 13.24 -4.17
N LYS A 142 -18.12 14.23 -3.79
CA LYS A 142 -17.83 15.14 -2.65
C LYS A 142 -17.61 14.37 -1.36
N SER A 143 -18.48 13.42 -1.04
CA SER A 143 -18.36 12.61 0.17
C SER A 143 -17.04 11.84 0.20
N ILE A 144 -16.65 11.23 -0.92
CA ILE A 144 -15.38 10.49 -1.03
C ILE A 144 -14.18 11.42 -0.89
N ILE A 145 -14.23 12.60 -1.52
CA ILE A 145 -13.15 13.59 -1.40
C ILE A 145 -13.00 14.05 0.05
N ASN A 146 -14.10 14.31 0.76
CA ASN A 146 -14.07 14.69 2.17
C ASN A 146 -13.41 13.59 3.03
N GLU A 147 -13.78 12.33 2.81
CA GLU A 147 -13.18 11.19 3.50
C GLU A 147 -11.67 11.07 3.21
N LEU A 148 -11.25 11.26 1.96
CA LEU A 148 -9.83 11.28 1.59
C LEU A 148 -9.07 12.44 2.27
N VAL A 149 -9.67 13.62 2.38
CA VAL A 149 -9.10 14.77 3.10
C VAL A 149 -8.92 14.43 4.58
N GLU A 150 -9.90 13.78 5.20
CA GLU A 150 -9.80 13.31 6.58
C GLU A 150 -8.65 12.30 6.76
N TYR A 151 -8.46 11.38 5.80
CA TYR A 151 -7.34 10.44 5.83
C TYR A 151 -5.99 11.13 5.68
N VAL A 152 -5.85 12.07 4.75
CA VAL A 152 -4.61 12.86 4.59
C VAL A 152 -4.31 13.67 5.85
N ALA A 153 -5.32 14.28 6.47
CA ALA A 153 -5.17 15.01 7.71
C ALA A 153 -4.72 14.09 8.86
N GLN A 154 -5.30 12.88 8.97
CA GLN A 154 -4.88 11.89 9.97
C GLN A 154 -3.43 11.43 9.76
N PHE A 155 -3.05 11.11 8.52
CA PHE A 155 -1.67 10.79 8.14
C PHE A 155 -0.70 11.90 8.57
N HIS A 156 -1.07 13.16 8.34
CA HIS A 156 -0.21 14.31 8.61
C HIS A 156 -0.09 14.65 10.10
N ASN A 157 -1.16 14.50 10.86
CA ASN A 157 -1.23 15.02 12.22
C ASN A 157 -1.00 13.96 13.29
N SER A 158 -1.27 12.68 12.97
CA SER A 158 -1.30 11.61 13.97
C SER A 158 -0.07 10.72 13.93
N ILE A 159 0.57 10.58 12.76
CA ILE A 159 1.79 9.79 12.61
C ILE A 159 2.99 10.63 13.09
N PRO A 160 3.79 10.15 14.06
CA PRO A 160 4.98 10.85 14.51
C PRO A 160 5.95 11.08 13.35
N ARG A 161 6.32 12.34 13.11
CA ARG A 161 7.30 12.70 12.09
C ARG A 161 8.70 12.71 12.66
N SER A 162 9.64 12.12 11.94
CA SER A 162 11.07 12.42 12.12
C SER A 162 11.53 13.30 10.95
N ASN A 163 12.61 14.06 11.15
CA ASN A 163 13.22 14.85 10.07
C ASN A 163 14.01 13.97 9.08
N GLN A 164 13.88 12.65 9.15
CA GLN A 164 14.61 11.70 8.31
C GLN A 164 13.78 11.32 7.09
N ILE A 165 14.45 11.08 5.97
CA ILE A 165 13.88 10.36 4.84
C ILE A 165 14.28 8.90 4.97
N GLY A 166 13.50 8.00 4.40
CA GLY A 166 13.87 6.61 4.28
C GLY A 166 12.67 5.68 4.42
N ASN A 167 13.00 4.42 4.66
CA ASN A 167 12.03 3.36 4.80
C ASN A 167 11.68 3.15 6.27
N TYR A 168 10.40 2.94 6.59
CA TYR A 168 10.04 2.50 7.93
C TYR A 168 10.60 1.11 8.22
N LYS A 169 11.13 0.92 9.41
CA LYS A 169 11.55 -0.37 9.94
C LYS A 169 10.47 -0.93 10.87
N ILE A 170 10.49 -2.24 11.10
CA ILE A 170 9.53 -2.93 11.96
C ILE A 170 9.50 -2.36 13.40
N ASN A 171 10.63 -1.85 13.90
CA ASN A 171 10.71 -1.17 15.21
C ASN A 171 10.10 0.24 15.24
N GLY A 172 9.57 0.73 14.10
CA GLY A 172 8.97 2.05 13.97
C GLY A 172 9.95 3.17 13.61
N GLU A 173 11.25 2.88 13.53
CA GLU A 173 12.26 3.86 13.14
C GLU A 173 12.30 4.05 11.62
N ILE A 174 12.80 5.21 11.17
CA ILE A 174 13.12 5.43 9.76
C ILE A 174 14.56 4.99 9.52
N GLY A 175 14.75 4.07 8.58
CA GLY A 175 16.05 3.58 8.17
C GLY A 175 16.84 4.65 7.42
N SER A 176 18.07 4.89 7.85
CA SER A 176 19.02 5.86 7.30
C SER A 176 19.90 5.29 6.18
N ASP A 177 19.45 4.27 5.43
CA ASP A 177 20.26 3.70 4.34
C ASP A 177 20.26 4.65 3.13
N ILE A 178 21.16 5.61 3.21
CA ILE A 178 21.34 6.73 2.27
C ILE A 178 21.58 6.23 0.83
N SER A 179 22.13 5.01 0.67
CA SER A 179 22.42 4.43 -0.64
C SER A 179 21.16 4.15 -1.48
N LYS A 180 19.99 4.13 -0.85
CA LYS A 180 18.69 3.84 -1.49
C LYS A 180 17.62 4.91 -1.26
N MET A 181 17.99 6.07 -0.71
CA MET A 181 17.06 7.12 -0.27
C MET A 181 16.69 8.17 -1.34
N GLY A 182 17.06 7.94 -2.60
CA GLY A 182 16.91 8.97 -3.63
C GLY A 182 17.87 10.15 -3.36
N PRO A 183 17.75 11.26 -4.11
CA PRO A 183 18.74 12.34 -4.08
C PRO A 183 18.72 13.24 -2.83
N TRP A 184 17.87 12.97 -1.82
CA TRP A 184 17.63 13.88 -0.70
C TRP A 184 18.15 13.34 0.64
N ASN A 185 18.81 14.19 1.43
CA ASN A 185 19.41 13.78 2.69
C ASN A 185 18.41 13.78 3.87
N ASN A 186 17.36 14.59 3.79
CA ASN A 186 16.37 14.76 4.86
C ASN A 186 15.04 15.32 4.32
N TYR A 187 14.00 15.27 5.14
CA TYR A 187 12.63 15.64 4.71
C TYR A 187 12.53 17.11 4.26
N LYS A 188 13.29 18.02 4.90
CA LYS A 188 13.33 19.43 4.50
C LYS A 188 13.98 19.61 3.13
N ASP A 189 15.06 18.89 2.82
CA ASP A 189 15.70 18.93 1.49
C ASP A 189 14.72 18.49 0.40
N PHE A 190 13.92 17.45 0.68
CA PHE A 190 12.85 17.02 -0.23
C PHE A 190 11.79 18.10 -0.42
N CYS A 191 11.19 18.62 0.66
CA CYS A 191 10.18 19.69 0.57
C CYS A 191 10.71 20.92 -0.16
N TRP A 192 11.92 21.37 0.17
CA TRP A 192 12.55 22.51 -0.49
C TRP A 192 12.79 22.26 -1.98
N SER A 193 13.11 21.02 -2.38
CA SER A 193 13.21 20.68 -3.80
C SER A 193 11.86 20.75 -4.52
N ILE A 194 10.76 20.35 -3.88
CA ILE A 194 9.42 20.48 -4.46
C ILE A 194 9.08 21.97 -4.67
N ASP A 195 9.36 22.81 -3.67
CA ASP A 195 9.13 24.26 -3.74
C ASP A 195 9.99 24.94 -4.82
N LYS A 196 11.24 24.50 -4.98
CA LYS A 196 12.20 25.08 -5.93
C LYS A 196 11.98 24.60 -7.37
N PHE A 197 11.52 23.37 -7.58
CA PHE A 197 11.29 22.79 -8.91
C PHE A 197 9.85 22.97 -9.44
N GLY A 198 8.92 23.52 -8.64
CA GLY A 198 7.65 24.08 -9.14
C GLY A 198 6.75 23.15 -9.95
N GLN A 199 6.90 21.82 -9.83
CA GLN A 199 6.15 20.84 -10.63
C GLN A 199 5.49 19.71 -9.82
N ILE A 200 5.08 19.98 -8.58
CA ILE A 200 4.01 19.19 -7.92
C ILE A 200 2.97 20.14 -7.30
N SER A 201 2.52 21.14 -8.06
CA SER A 201 1.32 21.93 -7.76
C SER A 201 0.05 21.35 -8.43
N PHE A 202 0.15 20.22 -9.13
CA PHE A 202 -1.00 19.60 -9.80
C PHE A 202 -1.38 18.29 -9.14
N VAL A 203 -2.34 18.34 -8.21
CA VAL A 203 -3.55 17.47 -8.16
C VAL A 203 -4.64 18.14 -7.30
N PHE A 204 -4.31 19.03 -6.35
CA PHE A 204 -5.35 19.64 -5.50
C PHE A 204 -6.02 20.88 -6.09
N ASP A 205 -5.31 21.75 -6.82
CA ASP A 205 -5.90 23.00 -7.33
C ASP A 205 -6.93 22.79 -8.45
N GLU A 206 -6.75 21.78 -9.31
CA GLU A 206 -7.71 21.49 -10.40
C GLU A 206 -9.01 20.84 -9.90
N LEU A 207 -9.00 20.18 -8.74
CA LEU A 207 -10.20 19.63 -8.10
C LEU A 207 -11.01 20.68 -7.33
N LEU A 208 -10.43 21.85 -7.05
CA LEU A 208 -11.03 22.90 -6.23
C LEU A 208 -11.61 24.09 -7.03
N ASN A 209 -11.39 24.14 -8.35
CA ASN A 209 -11.90 25.20 -9.25
C ASN A 209 -13.44 25.31 -9.34
N GLY A 210 -14.19 24.55 -8.55
CA GLY A 210 -15.65 24.64 -8.44
C GLY A 210 -16.20 24.82 -7.03
N PHE A 211 -15.36 24.99 -5.99
CA PHE A 211 -15.80 25.11 -4.60
C PHE A 211 -15.50 26.51 -4.03
N PRO A 212 -16.49 27.20 -3.42
CA PRO A 212 -16.25 28.49 -2.78
C PRO A 212 -15.25 28.33 -1.63
N LEU A 213 -14.15 29.08 -1.78
CA LEU A 213 -12.86 29.03 -1.08
C LEU A 213 -12.86 29.51 0.38
N GLU A 214 -13.96 29.40 1.14
CA GLU A 214 -13.99 29.96 2.52
C GLU A 214 -13.60 28.99 3.64
N ARG A 215 -13.29 27.71 3.37
CA ARG A 215 -12.86 26.76 4.42
C ARG A 215 -11.78 25.77 3.99
N VAL A 216 -10.82 26.19 3.17
CA VAL A 216 -9.60 25.41 2.94
C VAL A 216 -8.60 25.75 4.04
N ILE A 217 -8.25 24.73 4.82
CA ILE A 217 -7.25 24.77 5.89
C ILE A 217 -5.96 25.37 5.33
N THR A 218 -5.73 26.65 5.62
CA THR A 218 -4.44 27.28 5.42
C THR A 218 -3.52 26.78 6.52
N ILE A 219 -2.72 25.75 6.24
CA ILE A 219 -1.54 25.47 7.06
C ILE A 219 -0.55 26.59 6.74
N HIS A 220 -0.68 27.70 7.46
CA HIS A 220 0.39 28.68 7.52
C HIS A 220 1.60 28.00 8.16
N SER A 221 2.59 27.67 7.34
CA SER A 221 3.98 27.64 7.77
C SER A 221 4.35 29.08 8.15
N THR A 222 4.06 29.49 9.38
CA THR A 222 4.78 30.61 10.00
C THR A 222 6.14 30.08 10.44
N SER A 223 7.12 30.23 9.56
CA SER A 223 8.50 30.43 9.99
C SER A 223 8.55 31.70 10.84
N ASN A 224 9.04 31.55 12.08
CA ASN A 224 9.85 32.49 12.87
C ASN A 224 9.47 32.48 14.35
N SER A 225 10.22 31.74 15.15
CA SER A 225 10.81 32.30 16.36
C SER A 225 12.06 31.50 16.70
N PHE A 226 13.21 32.16 16.53
CA PHE A 226 14.41 31.85 17.28
C PHE A 226 14.09 31.94 18.78
N LEU A 227 14.43 30.89 19.53
CA LEU A 227 15.28 30.89 20.72
C LEU A 227 15.58 29.43 21.10
#